data_AF-X0VB53-F1
#
_entry.id   AF-X0VB53-F1
#
_cell.length_a   1.000
_cell.length_b   1.000
_cell.length_c   1.000
_cell.angle_alpha   90.00
_cell.angle_beta   90.00
_cell.angle_gamma   90.00
#
_symmetry.space_group_name_H-M   'P 1'
#
loop_
_entity.id
_entity.type
_entity.pdbx_description
1 polymer ?
#
loop_
_entity_poly.entity_id
_entity_poly.type
_entity_poly.pdbx_seq_one_letter_code
_entity_poly.pdbx_strand_id
1 'polypeptide(L)' 'GRLLKETKANIIEEIEGRWVPTNSVMENKLRKDTYTEFTITQIKFNLEIPEETFSLQNLR' A
#
# COMPACT_ATOMS: atom_id res chain seq x y z
N GLY A 1 13.41 6.19 -21.30
CA GLY A 1 13.11 5.04 -20.42
C GLY A 1 11.83 4.36 -20.87
N ARG A 2 11.63 3.09 -20.51
CA ARG A 2 10.38 2.35 -20.82
C ARG A 2 9.45 2.38 -19.62
N LEU A 3 8.16 2.67 -19.81
CA LEU A 3 7.15 2.59 -18.77
C LEU A 3 6.91 1.12 -18.39
N LEU A 4 7.10 0.79 -17.11
CA LEU A 4 7.01 -0.59 -16.62
C LEU A 4 5.70 -0.87 -15.90
N LYS A 5 5.25 0.06 -15.06
CA LYS A 5 4.04 -0.04 -14.25
C LYS A 5 3.42 1.34 -14.07
N GLU A 6 2.13 1.38 -13.79
CA GLU A 6 1.37 2.57 -13.44
C GLU A 6 0.49 2.25 -12.23
N THR A 7 0.46 3.13 -11.24
CA THR A 7 -0.44 2.99 -10.08
C THR A 7 -1.47 4.10 -10.11
N LYS A 8 -2.75 3.73 -9.94
CA LYS A 8 -3.86 4.68 -9.77
C LYS A 8 -4.42 4.52 -8.36
N ALA A 9 -4.56 5.63 -7.64
CA ALA A 9 -5.33 5.67 -6.41
C ALA A 9 -6.80 5.88 -6.80
N ASN A 10 -7.63 4.87 -6.59
CA ASN A 10 -9.05 4.93 -6.96
C ASN A 10 -9.88 5.63 -5.87
N ILE A 11 -9.51 5.39 -4.61
CA ILE A 11 -10.15 5.99 -3.44
C ILE A 11 -9.06 6.58 -2.57
N ILE A 12 -9.24 7.85 -2.20
CA ILE A 12 -8.37 8.59 -1.30
C ILE A 12 -9.26 9.14 -0.18
N GLU A 13 -8.92 8.82 1.06
CA GLU A 13 -9.67 9.21 2.25
C GLU A 13 -8.79 10.00 3.20
N GLU A 14 -9.35 10.99 3.88
CA GLU A 14 -8.68 11.68 4.97
C GLU A 14 -8.95 10.93 6.28
N ILE A 15 -7.90 10.37 6.88
CA ILE A 15 -7.98 9.57 8.10
C ILE A 15 -6.98 10.15 9.11
N GLU A 16 -7.50 10.61 10.25
CA GLU A 16 -6.70 11.28 11.30
C GLU A 16 -5.83 12.44 10.76
N GLY A 17 -6.38 13.25 9.84
CA GLY A 17 -5.69 14.40 9.22
C GLY A 17 -4.64 14.01 8.17
N ARG A 18 -4.65 12.76 7.70
CA ARG A 18 -3.74 12.25 6.66
C ARG A 18 -4.54 11.77 5.45
N TRP A 19 -4.16 12.20 4.25
CA TRP A 19 -4.73 11.67 3.02
C TRP A 19 -4.09 10.33 2.66
N VAL A 20 -4.90 9.26 2.62
CA VAL A 20 -4.46 7.88 2.41
C VAL A 20 -5.21 7.28 1.23
N PRO A 21 -4.51 6.67 0.25
CA PRO A 21 -5.17 5.88 -0.77
C PRO A 21 -5.63 4.55 -0.16
N THR A 22 -6.92 4.42 0.15
CA THR A 22 -7.49 3.20 0.73
C THR A 22 -7.79 2.13 -0.33
N ASN A 23 -7.89 2.53 -1.59
CA ASN A 23 -7.90 1.61 -2.72
C ASN A 23 -6.97 2.10 -3.83
N SER A 24 -6.09 1.22 -4.30
CA SER A 24 -5.21 1.51 -5.43
C SER A 24 -5.02 0.29 -6.33
N VAL A 25 -4.84 0.55 -7.63
CA VAL A 25 -4.58 -0.48 -8.64
C VAL A 25 -3.25 -0.19 -9.30
N MET A 26 -2.34 -1.16 -9.23
CA MET A 26 -1.06 -1.15 -9.92
C MET A 26 -1.14 -2.03 -11.17
N GLU A 27 -1.12 -1.41 -12.35
CA GLU A 27 -1.17 -2.10 -13.63
C GLU A 27 0.25 -2.32 -14.18
N ASN A 28 0.50 -3.51 -14.71
CA ASN A 28 1.75 -3.83 -15.38
C ASN A 28 1.69 -3.43 -16.86
N LYS A 29 2.54 -2.50 -17.29
CA LYS A 29 2.56 -2.02 -18.68
C LYS A 29 3.39 -2.90 -19.63
N LEU A 30 4.06 -3.93 -19.10
CA LEU A 30 4.80 -4.91 -19.90
C LEU A 30 3.98 -6.16 -20.24
N ARG A 31 2.93 -6.46 -19.48
CA ARG A 31 2.09 -7.66 -19.65
C ARG A 31 0.62 -7.26 -19.62
N LYS A 32 -0.10 -7.54 -20.70
CA LYS A 32 -1.53 -7.22 -20.82
C LYS A 32 -2.33 -7.92 -19.73
N ASP A 33 -3.38 -7.25 -19.28
CA ASP A 33 -4.39 -7.77 -18.35
C ASP A 33 -3.83 -8.29 -17.03
N THR A 34 -2.69 -7.73 -16.60
CA THR A 34 -2.11 -8.02 -15.28
C THR A 34 -2.06 -6.77 -14.42
N TYR A 35 -2.68 -6.86 -13.26
CA TYR A 35 -2.67 -5.80 -12.25
C TYR A 35 -2.71 -6.41 -10.85
N THR A 36 -2.42 -5.57 -9.86
CA THR A 36 -2.63 -5.87 -8.44
C THR A 36 -3.47 -4.77 -7.86
N GLU A 37 -4.57 -5.14 -7.21
CA GLU A 37 -5.38 -4.22 -6.42
C GLU A 37 -4.97 -4.32 -4.95
N PHE A 38 -4.86 -3.17 -4.31
CA PHE A 38 -4.55 -3.05 -2.89
C PHE A 38 -5.68 -2.28 -2.20
N THR A 39 -6.33 -2.93 -1.23
CA THR A 39 -7.44 -2.38 -0.46
C THR A 39 -7.11 -2.40 1.03
N ILE A 40 -7.13 -1.23 1.66
CA ILE A 40 -6.97 -1.06 3.10
C ILE A 40 -8.35 -1.20 3.73
N THR A 41 -8.54 -2.24 4.54
CA THR A 41 -9.80 -2.46 5.28
C THR A 41 -9.80 -1.79 6.66
N GLN A 42 -8.61 -1.63 7.26
CA GLN A 42 -8.43 -0.97 8.54
C GLN A 42 -7.03 -0.34 8.63
N ILE A 43 -6.96 0.87 9.15
CA ILE A 43 -5.72 1.57 9.47
C ILE A 43 -5.82 2.18 10.86
N LYS A 44 -4.76 2.09 11.65
CA LYS A 44 -4.62 2.72 12.96
C LYS A 44 -3.29 3.43 12.99
N PHE A 45 -3.28 4.72 13.33
CA PHE A 45 -2.06 5.48 13.39
C PHE A 45 -1.54 5.63 14.80
N ASN A 46 -0.25 5.98 14.90
CA ASN A 46 0.42 6.30 16.16
C ASN A 46 0.30 5.18 17.21
N LEU A 47 0.20 3.92 16.76
CA LEU A 47 0.31 2.77 17.64
C LEU A 47 1.74 2.70 18.17
N GLU A 48 1.89 2.43 19.46
CA GLU A 48 3.18 2.05 20.02
C GLU A 48 3.62 0.71 19.41
N ILE A 49 4.79 0.71 18.78
CA ILE A 49 5.39 -0.48 18.19
C ILE A 49 6.54 -0.90 19.11
N PRO A 50 6.49 -2.10 19.71
CA PRO A 50 7.58 -2.62 20.54
C PRO A 50 8.92 -2.61 19.78
N GLU A 51 10.02 -2.28 20.46
CA GLU A 51 11.35 -2.15 19.82
C GLU A 51 11.80 -3.43 19.10
N GLU A 52 11.41 -4.58 19.65
CA GLU A 52 11.73 -5.89 19.07
C GLU A 52 10.99 -6.17 17.77
N THR A 53 9.89 -5.46 17.46
CA THR A 53 9.01 -5.74 16.30
C THR A 53 9.79 -5.84 15.00
N PHE A 54 10.75 -4.93 14.79
CA PHE A 54 11.60 -4.89 13.59
C PHE A 54 12.90 -5.67 13.77
N SER A 55 12.83 -6.90 14.25
CA SER A 55 13.98 -7.80 14.40
C SER A 55 13.89 -9.00 13.46
N LEU A 56 15.05 -9.53 13.05
CA LEU A 56 15.11 -10.78 12.27
C LEU A 56 14.52 -11.97 13.02
N GLN A 57 14.55 -11.93 14.36
CA GLN A 57 13.98 -12.97 15.21
C GLN A 57 12.44 -13.04 15.04
N ASN A 58 11.79 -11.90 14.82
CA ASN A 58 10.35 -11.80 14.59
C ASN A 58 9.90 -12.18 13.16
N LEU A 59 10.83 -12.52 12.26
CA LEU A 59 10.53 -12.99 10.89
C LEU A 59 10.60 -14.52 10.73
N ARG A 60 10.79 -15.26 11.84
CA ARG A 60 10.95 -16.72 11.84
C ARG A 60 9.63 -17.46 11.87
#